data_AF-A0AAW8K4R5-F1
#
_entry.id   AF-A0AAW8K4R5-F1
#
_cell.length_a   1.000
_cell.length_b   1.000
_cell.length_c   1.000
_cell.angle_alpha   90.00
_cell.angle_beta   90.00
_cell.angle_gamma   90.00
#
_symmetry.space_group_name_H-M   'P 1'
#
loop_
_entity.id
_entity.type
_entity.pdbx_description
1 polymer ?
#
loop_
_entity_poly.entity_id
_entity_poly.type
_entity_poly.pdbx_seq_one_letter_code
_entity_poly.pdbx_strand_id
1 'polypeptide(L)'
;FELQARLLRVLETGEYIKLGDTKRTQVDVRIISATNRHLKEEIEKGGFREDLFFRLSVFQIHLPALRERKGDIESLARMFLQR
;
A
#
# COMPACT_ATOMS: atom_id res chain seq x y z
N PHE A 1 -11.77 -9.44 4.30
CA PHE A 1 -11.44 -10.30 3.14
C PHE A 1 -12.00 -9.79 1.81
N GLU A 2 -13.29 -9.40 1.71
CA GLU A 2 -13.87 -8.97 0.43
C GLU A 2 -13.12 -7.81 -0.24
N LEU A 3 -12.67 -6.82 0.52
CA LEU A 3 -11.95 -5.68 -0.05
C LEU A 3 -10.62 -6.09 -0.70
N GLN A 4 -9.86 -6.97 -0.05
CA GLN A 4 -8.59 -7.47 -0.58
C GLN A 4 -8.81 -8.26 -1.88
N ALA A 5 -9.89 -9.05 -1.95
CA ALA A 5 -10.27 -9.77 -3.17
C ALA A 5 -10.66 -8.81 -4.31
N ARG A 6 -11.42 -7.75 -4.00
CA ARG A 6 -11.79 -6.73 -4.99
C ARG A 6 -10.57 -5.99 -5.50
N LEU A 7 -9.64 -5.60 -4.62
CA LEU A 7 -8.41 -4.93 -5.01
C LEU A 7 -7.50 -5.82 -5.86
N LEU A 8 -7.35 -7.10 -5.50
CA LEU A 8 -6.60 -8.07 -6.29
C LEU A 8 -7.16 -8.16 -7.72
N ARG A 9 -8.48 -8.21 -7.87
CA ARG A 9 -9.12 -8.19 -9.19
C ARG A 9 -8.77 -6.94 -9.99
N VAL A 10 -8.79 -5.75 -9.37
CA VAL A 10 -8.39 -4.52 -10.05
C VAL A 10 -6.93 -4.58 -10.51
N LEU A 11 -6.04 -5.12 -9.68
CA LEU A 11 -4.63 -5.31 -10.01
C LEU A 11 -4.40 -6.29 -11.16
N GLU A 12 -5.22 -7.33 -11.28
CA GLU A 12 -5.09 -8.36 -12.31
C GLU A 12 -5.76 -7.98 -13.63
N THR A 13 -6.94 -7.36 -13.59
CA THR A 13 -7.76 -7.13 -14.78
C THR A 13 -7.80 -5.66 -15.21
N GLY A 14 -7.34 -4.71 -14.40
CA GLY A 14 -7.50 -3.29 -14.66
C GLY A 14 -8.97 -2.86 -14.69
N GLU A 15 -9.85 -3.62 -14.04
CA GLU A 15 -11.31 -3.40 -14.06
C GLU A 15 -11.90 -3.41 -12.66
N TYR A 16 -12.91 -2.56 -12.45
CA TYR A 16 -13.71 -2.56 -11.24
C TYR A 16 -15.20 -2.37 -11.53
N ILE A 17 -16.04 -2.70 -10.55
CA ILE A 17 -17.48 -2.44 -10.56
C ILE A 17 -17.77 -1.49 -9.41
N LYS A 18 -18.52 -0.41 -9.69
CA LYS A 18 -18.96 0.54 -8.67
C LYS A 18 -19.97 -0.12 -7.73
N LEU A 19 -20.01 0.30 -6.47
CA LEU A 19 -21.01 -0.21 -5.53
C LEU A 19 -22.42 0.10 -6.05
N GLY A 20 -23.27 -0.92 -6.16
CA GLY A 20 -24.63 -0.81 -6.69
C GLY A 20 -24.73 -0.78 -8.22
N ASP A 21 -23.61 -0.89 -8.94
CA ASP A 21 -23.57 -1.00 -10.40
C ASP A 21 -23.35 -2.46 -10.82
N THR A 22 -23.63 -2.77 -12.08
CA THR A 22 -23.33 -4.06 -12.72
C THR A 22 -22.31 -3.92 -13.84
N LYS A 23 -22.03 -2.70 -14.27
CA LYS A 23 -21.08 -2.42 -15.36
C LYS A 23 -19.65 -2.46 -14.87
N ARG A 24 -18.79 -3.14 -15.62
CA ARG A 24 -17.34 -3.10 -15.44
C ARG A 24 -16.80 -1.82 -16.07
N THR A 25 -15.86 -1.18 -15.38
CA THR A 25 -15.15 0.00 -15.86
C THR A 25 -13.67 -0.33 -15.93
N GLN A 26 -13.06 -0.14 -17.10
CA GLN A 26 -11.59 -0.23 -17.25
C GLN A 26 -10.90 1.02 -16.74
N VAL A 27 -9.73 0.84 -16.16
CA VAL A 27 -8.92 1.91 -15.61
C VAL A 27 -7.44 1.60 -15.78
N ASP A 28 -6.66 2.63 -16.13
CA ASP A 28 -5.20 2.60 -16.10
C ASP A 28 -4.72 3.44 -14.91
N VAL A 29 -4.21 2.77 -13.88
CA VAL A 29 -3.79 3.39 -12.62
C VAL A 29 -2.45 2.84 -12.15
N ARG A 30 -1.62 3.73 -11.62
CA ARG A 30 -0.44 3.35 -10.85
C ARG A 30 -0.80 3.24 -9.38
N ILE A 31 -0.55 2.08 -8.77
CA ILE A 31 -0.85 1.83 -7.36
C ILE A 31 0.42 2.01 -6.52
N ILE A 32 0.29 2.76 -5.43
CA ILE A 32 1.31 2.93 -4.41
C ILE A 32 0.66 2.56 -3.07
N SER A 33 1.24 1.60 -2.36
CA SER A 33 0.77 1.16 -1.05
C SER A 33 1.82 1.41 0.02
N ALA A 34 1.38 1.78 1.22
CA ALA A 34 2.23 1.91 2.39
C ALA A 34 1.55 1.26 3.60
N THR A 35 2.34 0.65 4.48
CA THR A 35 1.85 0.02 5.70
C THR A 35 2.91 0.13 6.79
N ASN A 36 2.45 0.32 8.02
CA ASN A 36 3.28 0.26 9.22
C ASN A 36 3.28 -1.13 9.87
N ARG A 37 2.50 -2.08 9.34
CA ARG A 37 2.41 -3.46 9.82
C ARG A 37 3.39 -4.37 9.08
N HIS A 38 3.88 -5.39 9.78
CA HIS A 38 4.67 -6.46 9.16
C HIS A 38 3.76 -7.42 8.40
N LEU A 39 3.59 -7.19 7.09
CA LEU A 39 2.65 -7.97 6.27
C LEU A 39 2.93 -9.48 6.28
N LYS A 40 4.19 -9.90 6.41
CA LYS A 40 4.54 -11.34 6.52
C LYS A 40 3.88 -12.00 7.73
N GLU A 41 3.93 -11.35 8.89
CA GLU A 41 3.26 -11.84 10.11
C GLU A 41 1.74 -11.78 9.98
N GLU A 42 1.20 -10.76 9.31
CA GLU A 42 -0.24 -10.64 9.08
C GLU A 42 -0.76 -11.73 8.12
N ILE A 43 0.07 -12.20 7.19
CA ILE A 43 -0.25 -13.36 6.33
C ILE A 43 -0.32 -14.63 7.18
N GLU A 44 0.68 -14.88 8.02
CA GLU A 44 0.70 -16.05 8.93
C GLU A 44 -0.50 -16.08 9.87
N LYS A 45 -0.94 -14.90 10.35
CA LYS A 45 -2.14 -14.73 11.19
C LYS A 45 -3.46 -14.77 10.41
N GLY A 46 -3.41 -14.88 9.08
CA GLY A 46 -4.58 -14.85 8.21
C GLY A 46 -5.24 -13.47 8.03
N GLY A 47 -4.63 -12.40 8.55
CA GLY A 47 -5.13 -11.02 8.42
C GLY A 47 -4.90 -10.41 7.04
N PHE A 48 -3.98 -10.98 6.26
CA PHE A 48 -3.63 -10.50 4.93
C PHE A 48 -3.48 -11.64 3.92
N ARG A 49 -4.00 -11.45 2.71
CA ARG A 49 -3.86 -12.46 1.65
C ARG A 49 -2.46 -12.44 1.04
N GLU A 50 -1.87 -13.61 0.95
CA GLU A 50 -0.54 -13.82 0.38
C GLU A 50 -0.45 -13.41 -1.10
N ASP A 51 -1.48 -13.72 -1.90
CA ASP A 51 -1.53 -13.37 -3.33
C ASP A 51 -1.51 -11.85 -3.56
N LEU A 52 -2.29 -11.09 -2.78
CA LEU A 52 -2.29 -9.63 -2.80
C LEU A 52 -0.93 -9.07 -2.37
N PHE A 53 -0.27 -9.69 -1.39
CA PHE A 53 1.06 -9.27 -0.93
C PHE A 53 2.08 -9.35 -2.06
N PHE A 54 2.12 -10.47 -2.78
CA PHE A 54 3.05 -10.65 -3.89
C PHE A 54 2.78 -9.72 -5.08
N ARG A 55 1.53 -9.26 -5.29
CA ARG A 55 1.22 -8.25 -6.32
C ARG A 55 1.55 -6.82 -5.92
N LEU A 56 1.40 -6.46 -4.65
CA LEU A 56 1.77 -5.13 -4.16
C LEU A 56 3.28 -4.99 -3.93
N SER A 57 3.95 -6.08 -3.54
CA SER A 57 5.34 -6.08 -3.08
C SER A 57 6.37 -6.34 -4.17
N VAL A 58 6.05 -6.03 -5.43
CA VAL A 58 7.02 -6.16 -6.55
C VAL A 58 8.23 -5.26 -6.32
N PHE A 59 8.01 -4.05 -5.79
CA PHE A 59 9.07 -3.13 -5.40
C PHE A 59 8.77 -2.53 -4.03
N GLN A 60 9.64 -2.78 -3.05
CA GLN A 60 9.48 -2.31 -1.68
C GLN A 60 10.51 -1.24 -1.35
N ILE A 61 10.04 -0.13 -0.77
CA ILE A 61 10.89 0.91 -0.20
C ILE A 61 10.76 0.83 1.32
N HIS A 62 11.84 0.43 1.98
CA HIS A 62 11.90 0.49 3.44
C HIS A 62 12.19 1.93 3.88
N LEU A 63 11.29 2.51 4.67
CA LEU A 63 11.47 3.85 5.23
C LEU A 63 11.99 3.74 6.68
N PRO A 64 13.27 4.03 6.95
CA PRO A 64 13.82 3.93 8.29
C PRO A 64 13.21 4.95 9.25
N ALA A 65 13.13 4.57 10.53
CA ALA A 65 12.63 5.46 11.57
C ALA A 65 13.59 6.64 11.76
N LEU A 66 13.10 7.80 12.21
CA LEU A 66 13.94 9.01 12.35
C LEU A 66 15.16 8.79 13.27
N ARG A 67 15.05 7.90 14.26
CA ARG A 67 16.15 7.48 15.14
C ARG A 67 17.33 6.83 14.40
N GLU A 68 17.09 6.21 13.24
CA GLU A 68 18.08 5.57 12.37
C GLU A 68 18.64 6.56 11.32
N ARG A 69 17.99 7.72 11.13
CA ARG A 69 18.39 8.78 10.19
C ARG A 69 18.51 10.15 10.89
N LYS A 70 19.33 10.20 11.93
CA LYS A 70 19.49 11.42 12.76
C LYS A 70 19.98 12.64 11.99
N GLY A 71 20.69 12.46 10.87
CA GLY A 71 21.12 13.55 9.99
C GLY A 71 19.98 14.38 9.40
N ASP A 72 18.79 13.79 9.26
CA ASP A 72 17.62 14.47 8.70
C ASP A 72 16.94 15.41 9.72
N ILE A 73 17.24 15.28 11.02
CA ILE A 73 16.51 15.96 12.11
C ILE A 73 16.60 17.48 11.96
N GLU A 74 17.81 18.02 11.74
CA GLU A 74 18.00 19.47 11.65
C GLU A 74 17.26 20.05 10.44
N SER A 75 17.40 19.43 9.27
CA SER A 75 16.75 19.87 8.03
C SER A 75 15.22 19.86 8.18
N LEU A 76 14.66 18.77 8.73
CA LEU A 76 13.23 18.66 9.00
C LEU A 76 12.76 19.71 10.00
N ALA A 77 13.48 19.92 11.11
CA ALA A 77 13.12 20.91 12.12
C ALA A 77 13.12 22.34 11.54
N ARG A 78 14.14 22.70 10.75
CA ARG A 78 14.21 24.00 10.08
C ARG A 78 13.04 24.20 9.12
N MET A 79 12.67 23.18 8.34
CA MET A 79 11.52 23.23 7.44
C MET A 79 10.20 23.42 8.20
N PHE A 80 10.01 22.74 9.33
CA PHE A 80 8.81 22.91 10.15
C PHE A 80 8.70 24.28 10.83
N LEU A 81 9.82 24.91 11.20
CA LEU A 81 9.82 26.27 11.79
C LEU A 81 9.49 27.39 10.80
N GLN A 82 9.58 27.13 9.49
CA GLN A 82 9.28 28.10 8.43
C GLN A 82 7.79 28.11 8.02
N ARG A 83 6.96 27.26 8.63
CA ARG A 83 5.50 27.25 8.49
C ARG A 83 4.82 27.85 9.70
#